data_AF-A0A7J4IE38-F1
#
_entry.id   AF-A0A7J4IE38-F1
#
_cell.length_a   1.000
_cell.length_b   1.000
_cell.length_c   1.000
_cell.angle_alpha   90.00
_cell.angle_beta   90.00
_cell.angle_gamma   90.00
#
_symmetry.space_group_name_H-M   'P 1'
#
loop_
_entity.id
_entity.type
_entity.pdbx_description
1 polymer ?
#
loop_
_entity_poly.entity_id
_entity_poly.type
_entity_poly.pdbx_seq_one_letter_code
_entity_poly.pdbx_strand_id
1 'polypeptide(L)'
;MMKAYVPLLLCSLLVISPIYQQGLGQETASGSSLELFSHRSIRNSLIDAVVVSDNDPYLSLISTSVACWYDTETNTTGLLPLLVHHEGNLTDAQTRFLATFLNSSQDGLLVLGEPLMTPYQATEILGPAPSVAISLATWAYTTAPDVLILPYGTVDLYQLSLFATPLASYLNMPLLLFDDNEGELQDVCAQLQTSHAYLVGNMDLSLPTVTVTFLPDEAAITDTLLTVIKNQFGSINYLTMTNPADVVPPAVLNTTTFSYSNRIINKKIIILGKEFDISGNSTQIFSFVVPPGFTYLQISMEISPNHASFLGRLRPTDPVVFLTLMDSHG
;
A
#
# COMPACT_ATOMS: atom_id res chain seq x y z
N MET A 1 36.53 23.79 -50.87
CA MET A 1 35.51 24.86 -50.96
C MET A 1 34.43 24.53 -49.96
N MET A 2 34.43 25.24 -48.82
CA MET A 2 33.57 25.02 -47.66
C MET A 2 32.37 25.97 -47.77
N LYS A 3 31.14 25.50 -47.53
CA LYS A 3 30.01 26.38 -47.21
C LYS A 3 29.26 25.82 -46.01
N ALA A 4 29.32 26.59 -44.95
CA ALA A 4 28.63 26.40 -43.68
C ALA A 4 27.16 26.84 -43.80
N TYR A 5 26.29 26.21 -43.00
CA TYR A 5 24.97 26.72 -42.67
C TYR A 5 24.88 26.88 -41.15
N VAL A 6 24.47 28.07 -40.73
CA VAL A 6 24.30 28.53 -39.34
C VAL A 6 22.84 28.31 -38.94
N PRO A 7 22.54 27.75 -37.76
CA PRO A 7 21.17 27.62 -37.27
C PRO A 7 20.68 28.92 -36.63
N LEU A 8 19.45 29.31 -36.96
CA LEU A 8 18.75 30.46 -36.39
C LEU A 8 18.08 30.04 -35.07
N LEU A 9 18.52 30.65 -33.97
CA LEU A 9 18.08 30.40 -32.61
C LEU A 9 16.93 31.36 -32.27
N LEU A 10 15.73 30.83 -32.01
CA LEU A 10 14.57 31.62 -31.60
C LEU A 10 14.49 31.64 -30.07
N CYS A 11 14.97 32.73 -29.47
CA CYS A 11 14.83 33.02 -28.03
C CYS A 11 13.41 33.50 -27.72
N SER A 12 12.63 32.71 -26.98
CA SER A 12 11.44 33.21 -26.28
C SER A 12 11.80 33.56 -24.83
N LEU A 13 11.81 34.87 -24.53
CA LEU A 13 11.88 35.41 -23.17
C LEU A 13 10.60 35.01 -22.39
N LEU A 14 10.76 34.29 -21.29
CA LEU A 14 9.75 34.21 -20.23
C LEU A 14 10.08 35.24 -19.16
N VAL A 15 9.22 36.25 -19.08
CA VAL A 15 9.21 37.30 -18.06
C VAL A 15 8.76 36.67 -16.74
N ILE A 16 9.65 36.62 -15.76
CA ILE A 16 9.33 36.27 -14.38
C ILE A 16 8.80 37.54 -13.70
N SER A 17 7.51 37.57 -13.40
CA SER A 17 6.92 38.56 -12.49
C SER A 17 7.06 38.08 -11.04
N PRO A 18 7.62 38.88 -10.10
CA PRO A 18 7.57 38.57 -8.69
C PRO A 18 6.20 38.99 -8.13
N ILE A 19 5.44 38.03 -7.60
CA ILE A 19 4.30 38.36 -6.74
C ILE A 19 4.84 38.49 -5.32
N TYR A 20 4.93 39.74 -4.90
CA TYR A 20 5.09 40.17 -3.51
C TYR A 20 3.77 39.88 -2.78
N GLN A 21 3.81 39.08 -1.71
CA GLN A 21 2.73 39.10 -0.71
C GLN A 21 3.35 39.39 0.66
N GLN A 22 2.95 40.54 1.20
CA GLN A 22 3.40 41.12 2.45
C GLN A 22 3.06 40.22 3.64
N GLY A 23 4.01 40.11 4.56
CA GLY A 23 3.84 39.44 5.83
C GLY A 23 2.89 40.17 6.78
N LEU A 24 2.31 39.37 7.67
CA LEU A 24 1.73 39.76 8.95
C LEU A 24 2.01 38.61 9.91
N GLY A 25 2.73 38.91 11.00
CA GLY A 25 2.83 38.04 12.18
C GLY A 25 4.10 37.19 12.29
N GLN A 26 5.23 37.81 12.63
CA GLN A 26 6.25 37.11 13.42
C GLN A 26 5.69 36.93 14.83
N GLU A 27 5.23 35.73 15.18
CA GLU A 27 5.24 35.28 16.56
C GLU A 27 6.48 34.43 16.78
N THR A 28 7.42 34.99 17.53
CA THR A 28 8.54 34.28 18.11
C THR A 28 8.01 33.29 19.15
N ALA A 29 7.71 32.07 18.72
CA ALA A 29 7.59 30.95 19.63
C ALA A 29 9.02 30.48 19.99
N SER A 30 9.48 30.93 21.16
CA SER A 30 10.59 30.31 21.89
C SER A 30 10.15 28.89 22.30
N GLY A 31 10.22 27.95 21.38
CA GLY A 31 10.05 26.52 21.64
C GLY A 31 11.42 25.88 21.82
N SER A 32 11.68 25.37 23.01
CA SER A 32 12.83 24.52 23.35
C SER A 32 13.12 23.54 22.21
N SER A 33 14.33 23.60 21.66
CA SER A 33 14.84 22.54 20.79
C SER A 33 14.84 21.25 21.61
N LEU A 34 13.84 20.39 21.40
CA LEU A 34 13.97 18.98 21.74
C LEU A 34 15.18 18.48 20.96
N GLU A 35 16.29 18.27 21.66
CA GLU A 35 17.43 17.53 21.12
C GLU A 35 16.90 16.14 20.76
N LEU A 36 16.66 15.94 19.46
CA LEU A 36 16.26 14.65 18.90
C LEU A 36 17.50 13.76 18.93
N PHE A 37 17.67 13.02 20.03
CA PHE A 37 18.68 11.98 20.16
C PHE A 37 18.45 10.94 19.04
N SER A 38 19.52 10.54 18.31
CA SER A 38 19.38 9.57 17.22
C SER A 38 19.10 8.17 17.78
N HIS A 39 17.82 7.82 17.87
CA HIS A 39 17.27 6.61 18.45
C HIS A 39 16.92 5.61 17.35
N ARG A 40 17.94 4.91 16.83
CA ARG A 40 17.79 4.02 15.67
C ARG A 40 17.11 2.68 16.02
N SER A 41 15.98 2.42 15.38
CA SER A 41 15.41 1.08 15.29
C SER A 41 16.18 0.21 14.28
N ILE A 42 16.51 -1.01 14.67
CA ILE A 42 17.13 -2.00 13.79
C ILE A 42 16.12 -3.10 13.52
N ARG A 43 15.80 -3.33 12.24
CA ARG A 43 14.78 -4.31 11.82
C ARG A 43 15.38 -5.64 11.37
N ASN A 44 14.58 -6.69 11.51
CA ASN A 44 14.79 -8.00 10.91
C ASN A 44 14.16 -7.99 9.50
N SER A 45 14.91 -8.32 8.45
CA SER A 45 14.48 -8.17 7.04
C SER A 45 13.99 -9.49 6.42
N LEU A 46 12.72 -9.88 6.59
CA LEU A 46 12.25 -11.19 6.11
C LEU A 46 10.77 -11.28 5.67
N ILE A 47 10.10 -10.20 5.26
CA ILE A 47 8.69 -10.26 4.82
C ILE A 47 8.39 -9.45 3.58
N ASP A 48 7.47 -9.96 2.76
CA ASP A 48 7.04 -9.35 1.50
C ASP A 48 5.61 -8.81 1.58
N ALA A 49 4.75 -9.42 2.40
CA ALA A 49 3.40 -8.93 2.67
C ALA A 49 2.92 -9.30 4.08
N VAL A 50 2.01 -8.49 4.61
CA VAL A 50 1.35 -8.70 5.90
C VAL A 50 -0.12 -9.01 5.67
N VAL A 51 -0.63 -10.03 6.34
CA VAL A 51 -2.05 -10.40 6.33
C VAL A 51 -2.54 -10.47 7.78
N VAL A 52 -3.64 -9.79 8.08
CA VAL A 52 -4.19 -9.71 9.43
C VAL A 52 -5.62 -10.25 9.47
N SER A 53 -6.00 -10.89 10.58
CA SER A 53 -7.40 -11.26 10.82
C SER A 53 -8.26 -10.01 11.08
N ASP A 54 -9.53 -10.07 10.70
CA ASP A 54 -10.53 -9.04 11.00
C ASP A 54 -11.22 -9.22 12.35
N ASN A 55 -10.79 -10.21 13.15
CA ASN A 55 -11.37 -10.49 14.47
C ASN A 55 -11.11 -9.39 15.51
N ASP A 56 -10.04 -8.58 15.34
CA ASP A 56 -9.69 -7.46 16.20
C ASP A 56 -9.09 -6.31 15.36
N PRO A 57 -9.72 -5.12 15.36
CA PRO A 57 -9.26 -4.00 14.54
C PRO A 57 -7.86 -3.47 14.95
N TYR A 58 -7.39 -3.72 16.18
CA TYR A 58 -6.05 -3.30 16.60
C TYR A 58 -4.93 -4.09 15.91
N LEU A 59 -5.21 -5.29 15.37
CA LEU A 59 -4.25 -6.05 14.56
C LEU A 59 -3.80 -5.27 13.32
N SER A 60 -4.72 -4.51 12.71
CA SER A 60 -4.40 -3.63 11.58
C SER A 60 -3.54 -2.43 11.99
N LEU A 61 -3.74 -1.90 13.20
CA LEU A 61 -2.94 -0.78 13.70
C LEU A 61 -1.50 -1.22 13.95
N ILE A 62 -1.30 -2.30 14.71
CA ILE A 62 0.06 -2.77 15.07
C ILE A 62 0.86 -3.25 13.87
N SER A 63 0.20 -3.74 12.82
CA SER A 63 0.85 -4.14 11.57
C SER A 63 1.23 -2.96 10.68
N THR A 64 0.65 -1.78 10.89
CA THR A 64 0.88 -0.61 10.04
C THR A 64 2.36 -0.20 10.03
N SER A 65 3.03 -0.12 11.19
CA SER A 65 4.46 0.24 11.23
C SER A 65 5.39 -0.87 10.77
N VAL A 66 4.89 -2.10 10.58
CA VAL A 66 5.63 -3.21 9.99
C VAL A 66 5.51 -3.19 8.46
N ALA A 67 4.31 -2.91 7.95
CA ALA A 67 4.02 -2.83 6.53
C ALA A 67 4.48 -1.51 5.88
N CYS A 68 4.39 -0.40 6.61
CA CYS A 68 4.73 0.94 6.15
C CYS A 68 5.70 1.60 7.11
N TRP A 69 6.91 1.91 6.66
CA TRP A 69 7.88 2.61 7.50
C TRP A 69 8.90 3.40 6.68
N TYR A 70 9.44 4.44 7.33
CA TYR A 70 10.42 5.35 6.75
C TYR A 70 11.64 5.43 7.65
N ASP A 71 12.82 5.26 7.07
CA ASP A 71 14.09 5.52 7.73
C ASP A 71 14.84 6.58 6.91
N THR A 72 14.72 7.83 7.35
CA THR A 72 15.35 8.98 6.69
C THR A 72 16.87 9.01 6.85
N GLU A 73 17.42 8.33 7.86
CA GLU A 73 18.87 8.26 8.05
C GLU A 73 19.54 7.31 7.05
N THR A 74 18.92 6.16 6.79
CA THR A 74 19.38 5.22 5.75
C THR A 74 18.78 5.50 4.38
N ASN A 75 17.80 6.41 4.31
CA ASN A 75 16.98 6.68 3.13
C ASN A 75 16.32 5.41 2.58
N THR A 76 15.87 4.53 3.49
CA THR A 76 15.14 3.30 3.16
C THR A 76 13.70 3.37 3.64
N THR A 77 12.84 2.62 2.98
CA THR A 77 11.41 2.57 3.30
C THR A 77 10.90 1.16 3.10
N GLY A 78 9.99 0.71 3.97
CA GLY A 78 9.18 -0.49 3.73
C GLY A 78 7.80 -0.09 3.29
N LEU A 79 7.37 -0.61 2.13
CA LEU A 79 6.02 -0.45 1.59
C LEU A 79 5.51 -1.82 1.18
N LEU A 80 5.01 -2.55 2.16
CA LEU A 80 4.49 -3.91 2.00
C LEU A 80 2.96 -3.87 1.91
N PRO A 81 2.34 -4.75 1.12
CA PRO A 81 0.89 -4.91 1.14
C PRO A 81 0.43 -5.34 2.54
N LEU A 82 -0.62 -4.70 3.04
CA LEU A 82 -1.34 -5.09 4.24
C LEU A 82 -2.75 -5.52 3.81
N LEU A 83 -3.05 -6.80 3.94
CA LEU A 83 -4.34 -7.40 3.59
C LEU A 83 -5.07 -7.84 4.85
N VAL A 84 -6.40 -7.85 4.78
CA VAL A 84 -7.27 -8.33 5.85
C VAL A 84 -7.97 -9.60 5.40
N HIS A 85 -7.94 -10.65 6.22
CA HIS A 85 -8.64 -11.90 5.95
C HIS A 85 -9.78 -12.11 6.95
N HIS A 86 -10.77 -12.91 6.56
CA HIS A 86 -11.89 -13.28 7.42
C HIS A 86 -11.88 -14.78 7.66
N GLU A 87 -11.82 -15.21 8.92
CA GLU A 87 -11.83 -16.63 9.32
C GLU A 87 -10.80 -17.48 8.53
N GLY A 88 -9.57 -16.97 8.40
CA GLY A 88 -8.49 -17.61 7.66
C GLY A 88 -8.64 -17.66 6.13
N ASN A 89 -9.64 -16.98 5.55
CA ASN A 89 -9.89 -16.97 4.11
C ASN A 89 -9.57 -15.62 3.46
N LEU A 90 -8.87 -15.66 2.32
CA LEU A 90 -8.72 -14.53 1.42
C LEU A 90 -9.84 -14.52 0.38
N THR A 91 -10.25 -13.33 -0.03
CA THR A 91 -11.11 -13.16 -1.22
C THR A 91 -10.37 -13.58 -2.49
N ASP A 92 -11.11 -13.89 -3.56
CA ASP A 92 -10.52 -14.18 -4.87
C ASP A 92 -9.64 -13.03 -5.39
N ALA A 93 -10.02 -11.79 -5.09
CA ALA A 93 -9.26 -10.61 -5.49
C ALA A 93 -7.91 -10.55 -4.76
N GLN A 94 -7.90 -10.78 -3.45
CA GLN A 94 -6.66 -10.84 -2.66
C GLN A 94 -5.78 -12.01 -3.07
N THR A 95 -6.38 -13.18 -3.34
CA THR A 95 -5.63 -14.35 -3.83
C THR A 95 -4.95 -14.08 -5.17
N ARG A 96 -5.66 -13.45 -6.12
CA ARG A 96 -5.07 -13.03 -7.41
C ARG A 96 -3.99 -11.98 -7.25
N PHE A 97 -4.20 -11.02 -6.34
CA PHE A 97 -3.21 -10.00 -6.01
C PHE A 97 -1.91 -10.66 -5.51
N LEU A 98 -2.00 -11.52 -4.49
CA LEU A 98 -0.84 -12.22 -3.94
C LEU A 98 -0.15 -13.11 -4.99
N ALA A 99 -0.90 -13.80 -5.85
CA ALA A 99 -0.34 -14.61 -6.93
C ALA A 99 0.44 -13.81 -7.98
N THR A 100 0.13 -12.51 -8.11
CA THR A 100 0.85 -11.61 -9.02
C THR A 100 1.99 -10.90 -8.31
N PHE A 101 1.83 -10.61 -7.02
CA PHE A 101 2.79 -9.87 -6.22
C PHE A 101 3.97 -10.75 -5.76
N LEU A 102 3.66 -11.94 -5.25
CA LEU A 102 4.65 -12.93 -4.82
C LEU A 102 5.13 -13.70 -6.05
N ASN A 103 6.34 -13.41 -6.50
CA ASN A 103 6.92 -13.95 -7.74
C ASN A 103 7.88 -15.12 -7.47
N SER A 104 8.23 -15.39 -6.22
CA SER A 104 9.19 -16.43 -5.85
C SER A 104 8.68 -17.30 -4.70
N SER A 105 9.17 -18.54 -4.64
CA SER A 105 8.88 -19.45 -3.52
C SER A 105 9.62 -19.07 -2.23
N GLN A 106 10.40 -17.99 -2.23
CA GLN A 106 11.08 -17.43 -1.06
C GLN A 106 10.28 -16.25 -0.47
N ASP A 107 9.23 -15.79 -1.17
CA ASP A 107 8.47 -14.63 -0.73
C ASP A 107 7.54 -15.07 0.42
N GLY A 108 7.65 -14.37 1.55
CA GLY A 108 7.05 -14.75 2.82
C GLY A 108 5.88 -13.86 3.23
N LEU A 109 4.81 -14.49 3.69
CA LEU A 109 3.70 -13.80 4.37
C LEU A 109 3.97 -13.71 5.87
N LEU A 110 3.67 -12.56 6.46
CA LEU A 110 3.47 -12.43 7.89
C LEU A 110 1.98 -12.45 8.19
N VAL A 111 1.52 -13.42 8.98
CA VAL A 111 0.11 -13.60 9.33
C VAL A 111 -0.08 -13.28 10.80
N LEU A 112 -1.05 -12.40 11.11
CA LEU A 112 -1.29 -11.92 12.48
C LEU A 112 -2.71 -12.23 12.96
N GLY A 113 -2.82 -12.62 14.23
CA GLY A 113 -4.09 -12.84 14.92
C GLY A 113 -4.60 -14.28 14.81
N GLU A 114 -4.97 -14.70 13.61
CA GLU A 114 -5.52 -16.05 13.34
C GLU A 114 -4.82 -16.75 12.17
N PRO A 115 -4.86 -18.09 12.10
CA PRO A 115 -4.23 -18.85 11.02
C PRO A 115 -4.81 -18.48 9.64
N LEU A 116 -3.96 -18.49 8.61
CA LEU A 116 -4.34 -18.21 7.23
C LEU A 116 -4.28 -19.49 6.39
N MET A 117 -5.34 -19.80 5.66
CA MET A 117 -5.32 -20.86 4.65
C MET A 117 -4.69 -20.33 3.37
N THR A 118 -3.42 -20.65 3.15
CA THR A 118 -2.64 -20.13 2.03
C THR A 118 -1.66 -21.18 1.49
N PRO A 119 -1.42 -21.22 0.16
CA PRO A 119 -0.36 -22.03 -0.43
C PRO A 119 1.03 -21.38 -0.29
N TYR A 120 1.12 -20.13 0.16
CA TYR A 120 2.38 -19.40 0.32
C TYR A 120 3.05 -19.72 1.66
N GLN A 121 4.37 -19.51 1.75
CA GLN A 121 5.07 -19.61 3.02
C GLN A 121 4.58 -18.51 3.96
N ALA A 122 4.18 -18.89 5.17
CA ALA A 122 3.65 -17.97 6.17
C ALA A 122 4.42 -18.11 7.50
N THR A 123 4.80 -16.99 8.08
CA THR A 123 5.20 -16.86 9.47
C THR A 123 3.99 -16.35 10.24
N GLU A 124 3.52 -17.12 11.21
CA GLU A 124 2.29 -16.80 11.95
C GLU A 124 2.62 -16.30 13.36
N ILE A 125 2.05 -15.16 13.75
CA ILE A 125 2.04 -14.64 15.12
C ILE A 125 0.58 -14.54 15.55
N LEU A 126 0.14 -15.56 16.28
CA LEU A 126 -1.27 -15.79 16.60
C LEU A 126 -1.60 -15.35 18.02
N GLY A 127 -2.86 -15.00 18.24
CA GLY A 127 -3.38 -14.65 19.57
C GLY A 127 -4.07 -13.28 19.61
N PRO A 128 -4.42 -12.80 20.81
CA PRO A 128 -5.05 -11.49 20.99
C PRO A 128 -4.08 -10.35 20.63
N ALA A 129 -4.62 -9.21 20.19
CA ALA A 129 -3.81 -8.12 19.68
C ALA A 129 -2.70 -7.64 20.64
N PRO A 130 -2.90 -7.52 21.97
CA PRO A 130 -1.82 -7.11 22.87
C PRO A 130 -0.62 -8.06 22.89
N SER A 131 -0.85 -9.38 22.91
CA SER A 131 0.24 -10.36 22.87
C SER A 131 0.89 -10.45 21.49
N VAL A 132 0.09 -10.28 20.43
CA VAL A 132 0.61 -10.22 19.05
C VAL A 132 1.47 -8.98 18.87
N ALA A 133 1.11 -7.83 19.44
CA ALA A 133 1.90 -6.59 19.37
C ALA A 133 3.31 -6.77 19.96
N ILE A 134 3.42 -7.38 21.15
CA ILE A 134 4.70 -7.68 21.79
C ILE A 134 5.53 -8.65 20.95
N SER A 135 4.91 -9.73 20.49
CA SER A 135 5.58 -10.75 19.67
C SER A 135 6.03 -10.18 18.32
N LEU A 136 5.21 -9.34 17.71
CA LEU A 136 5.50 -8.64 16.46
C LEU A 136 6.65 -7.65 16.63
N ALA A 137 6.67 -6.88 17.72
CA ALA A 137 7.73 -5.93 18.00
C ALA A 137 9.10 -6.64 18.13
N THR A 138 9.17 -7.73 18.89
CA THR A 138 10.42 -8.49 19.07
C THR A 138 10.80 -9.31 17.84
N TRP A 139 9.82 -9.72 17.02
CA TRP A 139 10.07 -10.39 15.76
C TRP A 139 10.56 -9.43 14.67
N ALA A 140 9.99 -8.22 14.58
CA ALA A 140 10.32 -7.26 13.54
C ALA A 140 11.56 -6.41 13.87
N TYR A 141 11.90 -6.24 15.15
CA TYR A 141 12.97 -5.35 15.60
C TYR A 141 13.98 -6.09 16.48
N THR A 142 15.27 -5.89 16.19
CA THR A 142 16.36 -6.28 17.11
C THR A 142 16.54 -5.23 18.20
N THR A 143 16.44 -3.95 17.85
CA THR A 143 16.45 -2.82 18.80
C THR A 143 15.42 -1.80 18.36
N ALA A 144 14.77 -1.14 19.32
CA ALA A 144 13.83 -0.05 19.09
C ALA A 144 13.91 0.94 20.26
N PRO A 145 14.73 2.00 20.14
CA PRO A 145 14.93 2.94 21.23
C PRO A 145 13.71 3.86 21.47
N ASP A 146 12.87 4.04 20.44
CA ASP A 146 11.55 4.65 20.53
C ASP A 146 10.46 3.59 20.37
N VAL A 147 9.37 3.70 21.13
CA VAL A 147 8.16 2.87 20.97
C VAL A 147 6.90 3.72 21.07
N LEU A 148 5.83 3.30 20.39
CA LEU A 148 4.50 3.88 20.54
C LEU A 148 3.60 2.91 21.29
N ILE A 149 3.05 3.35 22.42
CA ILE A 149 2.15 2.55 23.26
C ILE A 149 0.73 3.13 23.15
N LEU A 150 -0.18 2.30 22.68
CA LEU A 150 -1.58 2.63 22.46
C LEU A 150 -2.48 2.01 23.53
N PRO A 151 -3.57 2.68 23.94
CA PRO A 151 -4.58 2.09 24.80
C PRO A 151 -5.39 1.04 24.02
N TYR A 152 -5.64 -0.11 24.64
CA TYR A 152 -6.50 -1.15 24.08
C TYR A 152 -7.88 -1.14 24.73
N GLY A 153 -8.92 -1.46 23.95
CA GLY A 153 -10.28 -1.59 24.45
C GLY A 153 -11.31 -0.82 23.63
N THR A 154 -11.97 0.17 24.24
CA THR A 154 -13.18 0.81 23.70
C THR A 154 -12.98 1.50 22.34
N VAL A 155 -14.09 1.78 21.64
CA VAL A 155 -14.10 2.47 20.34
C VAL A 155 -13.43 3.85 20.43
N ASP A 156 -13.62 4.59 21.52
CA ASP A 156 -13.01 5.92 21.70
C ASP A 156 -11.48 5.82 21.82
N LEU A 157 -10.99 4.80 22.53
CA LEU A 157 -9.54 4.50 22.64
C LEU A 157 -8.97 4.05 21.29
N TYR A 158 -9.75 3.29 20.52
CA TYR A 158 -9.38 2.88 19.17
C TYR A 158 -9.27 4.07 18.22
N GLN A 159 -10.20 5.02 18.28
CA GLN A 159 -10.16 6.22 17.45
C GLN A 159 -8.91 7.05 17.75
N LEU A 160 -8.58 7.24 19.03
CA LEU A 160 -7.38 7.95 19.44
C LEU A 160 -6.10 7.22 18.94
N SER A 161 -6.09 5.89 19.06
CA SER A 161 -5.03 5.00 18.60
C SER A 161 -4.82 5.07 17.08
N LEU A 162 -5.90 5.14 16.31
CA LEU A 162 -5.88 5.29 14.86
C LEU A 162 -5.18 6.59 14.45
N PHE A 163 -5.45 7.70 15.14
CA PHE A 163 -4.76 8.97 14.87
C PHE A 163 -3.26 8.91 15.17
N ALA A 164 -2.84 8.19 16.22
CA ALA A 164 -1.44 8.12 16.61
C ALA A 164 -0.61 7.13 15.78
N THR A 165 -1.24 6.08 15.24
CA THR A 165 -0.59 4.98 14.50
C THR A 165 0.41 5.44 13.42
N PRO A 166 0.13 6.47 12.58
CA PRO A 166 1.09 6.95 11.59
C PRO A 166 2.43 7.41 12.17
N LEU A 167 2.46 7.86 13.42
CA LEU A 167 3.69 8.30 14.10
C LEU A 167 4.71 7.17 14.14
N ALA A 168 4.27 5.93 14.37
CA ALA A 168 5.14 4.76 14.39
C ALA A 168 5.74 4.43 13.03
N SER A 169 5.00 4.69 11.94
CA SER A 169 5.52 4.51 10.57
C SER A 169 6.59 5.55 10.24
N TYR A 170 6.34 6.82 10.58
CA TYR A 170 7.28 7.90 10.32
C TYR A 170 8.55 7.79 11.15
N LEU A 171 8.44 7.44 12.43
CA LEU A 171 9.60 7.29 13.33
C LEU A 171 10.21 5.89 13.31
N ASN A 172 9.75 4.99 12.44
CA ASN A 172 10.29 3.63 12.32
C ASN A 172 10.31 2.87 13.65
N MET A 173 9.21 2.88 14.40
CA MET A 173 9.13 2.28 15.74
C MET A 173 8.02 1.22 15.85
N PRO A 174 8.15 0.24 16.74
CA PRO A 174 7.11 -0.72 17.02
C PRO A 174 5.91 -0.07 17.72
N LEU A 175 4.76 -0.71 17.52
CA LEU A 175 3.49 -0.40 18.17
C LEU A 175 3.20 -1.46 19.23
N LEU A 176 2.98 -1.02 20.46
CA LEU A 176 2.60 -1.86 21.58
C LEU A 176 1.20 -1.45 22.06
N LEU A 177 0.49 -2.40 22.67
CA LEU A 177 -0.85 -2.16 23.22
C LEU A 177 -0.83 -2.35 24.74
N PHE A 178 -1.46 -1.41 25.43
CA PHE A 178 -1.67 -1.47 26.87
C PHE A 178 -3.07 -2.00 27.19
N ASP A 179 -3.11 -3.15 27.85
CA ASP A 179 -4.29 -3.87 28.33
C ASP A 179 -4.00 -4.42 29.73
N ASP A 180 -3.69 -3.51 30.67
CA ASP A 180 -3.28 -3.84 32.05
C ASP A 180 -2.08 -4.80 32.15
N ASN A 181 -1.21 -4.78 31.12
CA ASN A 181 -0.05 -5.65 30.91
C ASN A 181 1.29 -4.92 31.14
N GLU A 182 1.37 -4.10 32.20
CA GLU A 182 2.56 -3.27 32.48
C GLU A 182 3.85 -4.09 32.58
N GLY A 183 3.80 -5.27 33.20
CA GLY A 183 4.98 -6.13 33.35
C GLY A 183 5.53 -6.58 32.00
N GLU A 184 4.66 -7.05 31.11
CA GLU A 184 5.04 -7.47 29.76
C GLU A 184 5.57 -6.29 28.91
N LEU A 185 4.99 -5.10 29.09
CA LEU A 185 5.47 -3.89 28.43
C LEU A 185 6.86 -3.45 28.94
N GLN A 186 7.13 -3.57 30.24
CA GLN A 186 8.46 -3.32 30.79
C GLN A 186 9.49 -4.32 30.24
N ASP A 187 9.13 -5.60 30.19
CA ASP A 187 10.00 -6.66 29.67
C ASP A 187 10.35 -6.45 28.19
N VAL A 188 9.36 -6.14 27.34
CA VAL A 188 9.60 -5.91 25.92
C VAL A 188 10.40 -4.62 25.67
N CYS A 189 10.14 -3.55 26.43
CA CYS A 189 10.92 -2.31 26.34
C CYS A 189 12.39 -2.55 26.74
N ALA A 190 12.63 -3.35 27.78
CA ALA A 190 13.97 -3.73 28.18
C ALA A 190 14.67 -4.58 27.10
N GLN A 191 13.96 -5.54 26.51
CA GLN A 191 14.47 -6.40 25.43
C GLN A 191 14.85 -5.58 24.18
N LEU A 192 14.00 -4.61 23.80
CA LEU A 192 14.22 -3.75 22.64
C LEU A 192 15.20 -2.59 22.90
N GLN A 193 15.70 -2.46 24.14
CA GLN A 193 16.58 -1.37 24.56
C GLN A 193 15.93 0.01 24.39
N THR A 194 14.64 0.08 24.69
CA THR A 194 13.82 1.29 24.60
C THR A 194 14.28 2.32 25.61
N SER A 195 14.52 3.55 25.14
CA SER A 195 14.89 4.72 25.95
C SER A 195 13.79 5.77 26.00
N HIS A 196 12.87 5.77 25.02
CA HIS A 196 11.77 6.70 24.91
C HIS A 196 10.47 6.00 24.50
N ALA A 197 9.35 6.44 25.07
CA ALA A 197 8.02 5.96 24.72
C ALA A 197 7.05 7.11 24.50
N TYR A 198 6.29 7.04 23.41
CA TYR A 198 5.10 7.86 23.19
C TYR A 198 3.90 7.13 23.80
N LEU A 199 3.22 7.77 24.75
CA LEU A 199 2.08 7.20 25.46
C LEU A 199 0.80 7.88 25.02
N VAL A 200 -0.12 7.13 24.39
CA VAL A 200 -1.36 7.70 23.84
C VAL A 200 -2.51 7.62 24.83
N GLY A 201 -3.21 8.73 25.02
CA GLY A 201 -4.31 8.84 25.98
C GLY A 201 -3.85 8.83 27.43
N ASN A 202 -4.82 8.64 28.33
CA ASN A 202 -4.58 8.61 29.77
C ASN A 202 -4.51 7.16 30.24
N MET A 203 -3.30 6.61 30.29
CA MET A 203 -3.02 5.27 30.80
C MET A 203 -2.17 5.37 32.06
N ASP A 204 -2.51 4.58 33.08
CA ASP A 204 -1.69 4.45 34.28
C ASP A 204 -0.61 3.39 34.03
N LEU A 205 0.45 3.81 33.31
CA LEU A 205 1.58 2.96 32.96
C LEU A 205 2.88 3.58 33.50
N SER A 206 3.63 2.79 34.26
CA SER A 206 4.96 3.16 34.75
C SER A 206 6.05 2.42 33.99
N LEU A 207 6.96 3.17 33.35
CA LEU A 207 8.15 2.64 32.69
C LEU A 207 9.41 3.27 33.32
N PRO A 208 10.00 2.66 34.38
CA PRO A 208 10.99 3.33 35.23
C PRO A 208 12.28 3.80 34.53
N THR A 209 12.67 3.14 33.44
CA THR A 209 13.91 3.40 32.70
C THR A 209 13.70 4.11 31.36
N VAL A 210 12.45 4.46 31.03
CA VAL A 210 12.05 4.99 29.73
C VAL A 210 11.54 6.41 29.90
N THR A 211 12.03 7.34 29.08
CA THR A 211 11.49 8.70 29.04
C THR A 211 10.15 8.70 28.35
N VAL A 212 9.10 9.23 28.98
CA VAL A 212 7.75 9.19 28.42
C VAL A 212 7.34 10.56 27.86
N THR A 213 6.83 10.57 26.64
CA THR A 213 6.10 11.68 26.05
C THR A 213 4.62 11.34 25.99
N PHE A 214 3.80 12.06 26.75
CA PHE A 214 2.36 11.86 26.80
C PHE A 214 1.66 12.57 25.63
N LEU A 215 0.77 11.85 24.97
CA LEU A 215 -0.10 12.31 23.89
C LEU A 215 -1.56 12.13 24.35
N PRO A 216 -2.06 13.01 25.22
CA PRO A 216 -3.32 12.79 25.95
C PRO A 216 -4.57 12.83 25.08
N ASP A 217 -4.53 13.55 23.95
CA ASP A 217 -5.69 13.81 23.10
C ASP A 217 -5.31 13.96 21.61
N GLU A 218 -6.32 14.08 20.75
CA GLU A 218 -6.18 14.23 19.30
C GLU A 218 -5.34 15.46 18.90
N ALA A 219 -5.42 16.56 19.65
CA ALA A 219 -4.67 17.77 19.35
C ALA A 219 -3.16 17.55 19.59
N ALA A 220 -2.80 16.98 20.74
CA ALA A 220 -1.41 16.64 21.05
C ALA A 220 -0.81 15.64 20.05
N ILE A 221 -1.60 14.64 19.62
CA ILE A 221 -1.19 13.67 18.59
C ILE A 221 -0.95 14.40 17.26
N THR A 222 -1.89 15.23 16.84
CA THR A 222 -1.82 15.96 15.57
C THR A 222 -0.62 16.90 15.51
N ASP A 223 -0.40 17.69 16.56
CA ASP A 223 0.74 18.61 16.64
C ASP A 223 2.08 17.86 16.59
N THR A 224 2.16 16.72 17.27
CA THR A 224 3.34 15.84 17.26
C THR A 224 3.58 15.27 15.86
N LEU A 225 2.53 14.74 15.21
CA LEU A 225 2.61 14.23 13.84
C LEU A 225 3.07 15.30 12.85
N LEU A 226 2.47 16.49 12.90
CA LEU A 226 2.85 17.60 12.01
C LEU A 226 4.31 18.01 12.22
N THR A 227 4.78 17.98 13.47
CA THR A 227 6.19 18.26 13.80
C THR A 227 7.11 17.19 13.22
N VAL A 228 6.79 15.91 13.43
CA VAL A 228 7.56 14.78 12.89
C VAL A 228 7.60 14.81 11.37
N ILE A 229 6.47 15.02 10.71
CA ILE A 229 6.38 15.08 9.24
C ILE A 229 7.20 16.24 8.69
N LYS A 230 7.12 17.43 9.29
CA LYS A 230 7.95 18.58 8.88
C LYS A 230 9.43 18.32 9.08
N ASN A 231 9.81 17.66 10.18
CA ASN A 231 11.21 17.33 10.45
C ASN A 231 11.75 16.27 9.47
N GLN A 232 10.94 15.27 9.14
CA GLN A 232 11.33 14.15 8.27
C GLN A 232 11.31 14.52 6.78
N PHE A 233 10.29 15.26 6.34
CA PHE A 233 10.02 15.49 4.92
C PHE A 233 10.09 16.97 4.50
N GLY A 234 10.36 17.88 5.43
CA GLY A 234 10.47 19.32 5.20
C GLY A 234 9.13 20.03 5.07
N SER A 235 8.24 19.57 4.19
CA SER A 235 6.93 20.18 3.94
C SER A 235 5.85 19.16 3.59
N ILE A 236 4.61 19.49 3.97
CA ILE A 236 3.42 18.76 3.52
C ILE A 236 2.95 19.40 2.23
N ASN A 237 3.18 18.72 1.11
CA ASN A 237 2.91 19.28 -0.22
C ASN A 237 1.53 18.91 -0.79
N TYR A 238 0.79 18.01 -0.12
CA TYR A 238 -0.53 17.58 -0.55
C TYR A 238 -1.35 17.02 0.62
N LEU A 239 -2.67 17.03 0.46
CA LEU A 239 -3.64 16.39 1.35
C LEU A 239 -4.36 15.30 0.54
N THR A 240 -4.28 14.05 0.99
CA THR A 240 -5.10 12.96 0.45
C THR A 240 -6.33 12.77 1.32
N MET A 241 -7.51 12.88 0.73
CA MET A 241 -8.78 12.52 1.37
C MET A 241 -9.28 11.21 0.78
N THR A 242 -9.30 10.15 1.58
CA THR A 242 -9.97 8.89 1.25
C THR A 242 -11.33 8.87 1.95
N ASN A 243 -12.41 8.75 1.17
CA ASN A 243 -13.76 8.66 1.74
C ASN A 243 -14.05 7.18 2.08
N PRO A 244 -14.30 6.82 3.35
CA PRO A 244 -14.63 5.45 3.71
C PRO A 244 -15.86 4.89 2.97
N ALA A 245 -16.76 5.76 2.50
CA ALA A 245 -17.89 5.36 1.67
C ALA A 245 -17.49 4.86 0.26
N ASP A 246 -16.25 5.10 -0.19
CA ASP A 246 -15.75 4.59 -1.47
C ASP A 246 -15.64 3.05 -1.48
N VAL A 247 -15.70 2.41 -0.31
CA VAL A 247 -15.77 0.94 -0.17
C VAL A 247 -17.16 0.41 -0.57
N VAL A 248 -18.21 1.22 -0.49
CA VAL A 248 -19.56 0.83 -0.92
C VAL A 248 -19.69 1.16 -2.41
N PRO A 249 -19.68 0.15 -3.30
CA PRO A 249 -19.85 0.41 -4.72
C PRO A 249 -21.23 1.06 -4.94
N PRO A 250 -21.32 2.11 -5.78
CA PRO A 250 -22.59 2.78 -6.03
C PRO A 250 -23.61 1.81 -6.61
N ALA A 251 -24.87 1.97 -6.22
CA ALA A 251 -25.96 1.15 -6.75
C ALA A 251 -26.04 1.28 -8.28
N VAL A 252 -25.95 0.15 -8.99
CA VAL A 252 -26.10 0.13 -10.44
C VAL A 252 -27.56 0.41 -10.79
N LEU A 253 -27.84 1.62 -11.26
CA LEU A 253 -29.20 2.04 -11.63
C LEU A 253 -29.69 1.37 -12.92
N ASN A 254 -28.78 1.09 -13.85
CA ASN A 254 -29.09 0.47 -15.13
C ASN A 254 -27.87 -0.26 -15.69
N THR A 255 -28.09 -1.41 -16.31
CA THR A 255 -27.06 -2.22 -16.99
C THR A 255 -27.42 -2.32 -18.47
N THR A 256 -26.51 -1.90 -19.34
CA THR A 256 -26.66 -2.07 -20.79
C THR A 256 -25.70 -3.16 -21.28
N THR A 257 -26.24 -4.20 -21.92
CA THR A 257 -25.46 -5.33 -22.42
C THR A 257 -25.41 -5.30 -23.95
N PHE A 258 -24.20 -5.37 -24.50
CA PHE A 258 -23.97 -5.53 -25.93
C PHE A 258 -23.39 -6.93 -26.19
N SER A 259 -24.03 -7.69 -27.07
CA SER A 259 -23.56 -9.01 -27.47
C SER A 259 -23.17 -9.01 -28.94
N TYR A 260 -21.93 -9.41 -29.21
CA TYR A 260 -21.39 -9.54 -30.56
C TYR A 260 -20.97 -10.98 -30.82
N SER A 261 -21.28 -11.49 -32.00
CA SER A 261 -20.82 -12.81 -32.45
C SER A 261 -20.28 -12.68 -33.86
N ASN A 262 -19.02 -13.05 -34.07
CA ASN A 262 -18.40 -13.00 -35.38
C ASN A 262 -17.39 -14.14 -35.56
N ARG A 263 -17.16 -14.54 -36.82
CA ARG A 263 -16.20 -15.58 -37.18
C ARG A 263 -14.89 -14.94 -37.63
N ILE A 264 -13.81 -15.23 -36.91
CA ILE A 264 -12.45 -14.86 -37.33
C ILE A 264 -11.91 -15.98 -38.23
N ILE A 265 -11.47 -15.61 -39.42
CA ILE A 265 -10.74 -16.50 -40.34
C ILE A 265 -9.41 -15.82 -40.60
N ASN A 266 -8.32 -16.49 -40.26
CA ASN A 266 -6.99 -16.06 -40.65
C ASN A 266 -6.20 -17.29 -41.08
N LYS A 267 -5.83 -17.36 -42.36
CA LYS A 267 -4.98 -18.42 -42.92
C LYS A 267 -3.66 -17.81 -43.31
N LYS A 268 -2.58 -18.24 -42.68
CA LYS A 268 -1.20 -17.82 -42.97
C LYS A 268 -0.37 -19.00 -43.47
N ILE A 269 0.63 -18.71 -44.28
CA ILE A 269 1.73 -19.63 -44.59
C ILE A 269 3.06 -18.98 -44.22
N ILE A 270 3.97 -19.75 -43.63
CA ILE A 270 5.31 -19.29 -43.27
C ILE A 270 6.30 -19.94 -44.24
N ILE A 271 7.00 -19.13 -45.04
CA ILE A 271 8.02 -19.59 -45.97
C ILE A 271 9.33 -18.88 -45.60
N LEU A 272 10.35 -19.66 -45.23
CA LEU A 272 11.68 -19.15 -44.86
C LEU A 272 11.63 -18.08 -43.75
N GLY A 273 10.76 -18.28 -42.75
CA GLY A 273 10.59 -17.36 -41.61
C GLY A 273 9.80 -16.09 -41.91
N LYS A 274 9.25 -15.93 -43.13
CA LYS A 274 8.35 -14.83 -43.48
C LYS A 274 6.90 -15.31 -43.50
N GLU A 275 6.02 -14.56 -42.85
CA GLU A 275 4.59 -14.80 -42.84
C GLU A 275 3.93 -14.22 -44.11
N PHE A 276 3.05 -15.01 -44.72
CA PHE A 276 2.22 -14.59 -45.85
C PHE A 276 0.75 -14.88 -45.53
N ASP A 277 -0.08 -13.85 -45.56
CA ASP A 277 -1.52 -13.99 -45.38
C ASP A 277 -2.14 -14.58 -46.66
N ILE A 278 -2.79 -15.74 -46.54
CA ILE A 278 -3.50 -16.41 -47.62
C ILE A 278 -4.93 -15.85 -47.73
N SER A 279 -5.64 -15.75 -46.61
CA SER A 279 -7.03 -15.27 -46.61
C SER A 279 -7.54 -14.92 -45.22
N GLY A 280 -8.38 -13.89 -45.15
CA GLY A 280 -9.12 -13.48 -43.96
C GLY A 280 -8.46 -12.33 -43.21
N ASN A 281 -8.99 -11.97 -42.05
CA ASN A 281 -8.48 -10.88 -41.22
C ASN A 281 -8.19 -11.40 -39.81
N SER A 282 -7.04 -11.04 -39.26
CA SER A 282 -6.61 -11.41 -37.91
C SER A 282 -7.35 -10.65 -36.81
N THR A 283 -8.00 -9.54 -37.16
CA THR A 283 -8.50 -8.58 -36.18
C THR A 283 -9.99 -8.31 -36.41
N GLN A 284 -10.75 -8.26 -35.32
CA GLN A 284 -12.13 -7.81 -35.29
C GLN A 284 -12.24 -6.62 -34.34
N ILE A 285 -13.00 -5.61 -34.76
CA ILE A 285 -13.22 -4.39 -33.98
C ILE A 285 -14.71 -4.27 -33.72
N PHE A 286 -15.07 -4.16 -32.44
CA PHE A 286 -16.44 -3.91 -32.01
C PHE A 286 -16.50 -2.54 -31.34
N SER A 287 -17.46 -1.73 -31.75
CA SER A 287 -17.72 -0.42 -31.16
C SER A 287 -19.04 -0.46 -30.41
N PHE A 288 -19.03 0.07 -29.20
CA PHE A 288 -20.22 0.29 -28.36
C PHE A 288 -20.17 1.72 -27.82
N VAL A 289 -21.32 2.27 -27.49
CA VAL A 289 -21.43 3.62 -26.91
C VAL A 289 -21.46 3.49 -25.40
N VAL A 290 -20.55 4.19 -24.72
CA VAL A 290 -20.53 4.28 -23.25
C VAL A 290 -21.57 5.33 -22.82
N PRO A 291 -22.56 4.97 -21.99
CA PRO A 291 -23.54 5.94 -21.51
C PRO A 291 -22.89 6.95 -20.52
N PRO A 292 -23.43 8.17 -20.40
CA PRO A 292 -22.95 9.12 -19.40
C PRO A 292 -23.14 8.58 -17.97
N GLY A 293 -22.16 8.81 -17.10
CA GLY A 293 -22.17 8.30 -15.72
C GLY A 293 -21.77 6.83 -15.57
N PHE A 294 -21.03 6.30 -16.55
CA PHE A 294 -20.53 4.94 -16.54
C PHE A 294 -19.48 4.70 -15.44
N THR A 295 -19.72 3.71 -14.58
CA THR A 295 -18.81 3.37 -13.45
C THR A 295 -17.91 2.17 -13.75
N TYR A 296 -18.41 1.14 -14.44
CA TYR A 296 -17.72 -0.14 -14.58
C TYR A 296 -18.04 -0.86 -15.90
N LEU A 297 -17.00 -1.43 -16.54
CA LEU A 297 -17.09 -2.25 -17.75
C LEU A 297 -16.77 -3.72 -17.46
N GLN A 298 -17.65 -4.63 -17.86
CA GLN A 298 -17.32 -6.04 -17.95
C GLN A 298 -17.32 -6.48 -19.41
N ILE A 299 -16.21 -7.07 -19.86
CA ILE A 299 -16.11 -7.69 -21.18
C ILE A 299 -15.88 -9.19 -20.97
N SER A 300 -16.79 -9.99 -21.50
CA SER A 300 -16.68 -11.45 -21.51
C SER A 300 -16.56 -11.91 -22.96
N MET A 301 -15.62 -12.81 -23.23
CA MET A 301 -15.39 -13.38 -24.57
C MET A 301 -15.41 -14.90 -24.50
N GLU A 302 -16.16 -15.51 -25.40
CA GLU A 302 -16.15 -16.96 -25.62
C GLU A 302 -15.65 -17.24 -27.03
N ILE A 303 -14.67 -18.14 -27.15
CA ILE A 303 -14.03 -18.51 -28.42
C ILE A 303 -14.18 -20.01 -28.60
N SER A 304 -14.81 -20.42 -29.70
CA SER A 304 -14.90 -21.83 -30.08
C SER A 304 -14.21 -22.07 -31.43
N PRO A 305 -13.29 -23.05 -31.53
CA PRO A 305 -12.66 -23.38 -32.80
C PRO A 305 -13.68 -24.04 -33.74
N ASN A 306 -13.81 -23.52 -34.96
CA ASN A 306 -14.60 -24.15 -36.00
C ASN A 306 -13.68 -24.96 -36.93
N HIS A 307 -13.53 -26.26 -36.65
CA HIS A 307 -12.67 -27.15 -37.43
C HIS A 307 -13.31 -27.45 -38.80
N ALA A 308 -12.85 -26.79 -39.86
CA ALA A 308 -13.13 -27.21 -41.23
C ALA A 308 -12.25 -28.41 -41.59
N SER A 309 -12.87 -29.58 -41.73
CA SER A 309 -12.28 -30.91 -41.88
C SER A 309 -11.66 -31.20 -43.26
N PHE A 310 -10.80 -30.33 -43.82
CA PHE A 310 -10.32 -30.54 -45.19
C PHE A 310 -8.88 -31.02 -45.40
N LEU A 311 -7.95 -30.98 -44.43
CA LEU A 311 -6.58 -31.51 -44.62
C LEU A 311 -6.01 -32.05 -43.30
N GLY A 312 -6.27 -33.34 -43.02
CA GLY A 312 -5.89 -34.03 -41.78
C GLY A 312 -4.41 -34.32 -41.56
N ARG A 313 -3.48 -33.44 -41.95
CA ARG A 313 -2.02 -33.63 -41.71
C ARG A 313 -1.24 -32.40 -41.23
N LEU A 314 -1.85 -31.23 -41.16
CA LEU A 314 -1.23 -30.06 -40.53
C LEU A 314 -1.94 -29.84 -39.20
N ARG A 315 -1.23 -30.00 -38.07
CA ARG A 315 -1.76 -29.58 -36.77
C ARG A 315 -1.84 -28.05 -36.80
N PRO A 316 -3.04 -27.44 -36.83
CA PRO A 316 -3.11 -25.99 -36.68
C PRO A 316 -2.58 -25.64 -35.30
N THR A 317 -1.72 -24.63 -35.21
CA THR A 317 -1.37 -24.00 -33.94
C THR A 317 -2.64 -23.41 -33.34
N ASP A 318 -2.81 -23.55 -32.02
CA ASP A 318 -3.92 -22.91 -31.32
C ASP A 318 -3.89 -21.39 -31.58
N PRO A 319 -5.04 -20.77 -31.86
CA PRO A 319 -5.09 -19.33 -32.10
C PRO A 319 -4.76 -18.60 -30.80
N VAL A 320 -3.73 -17.75 -30.83
CA VAL A 320 -3.50 -16.76 -29.78
C VAL A 320 -4.42 -15.57 -30.05
N VAL A 321 -5.30 -15.27 -29.10
CA VAL A 321 -6.28 -14.18 -29.23
C VAL A 321 -5.99 -13.13 -28.18
N PHE A 322 -5.92 -11.87 -28.62
CA PHE A 322 -5.76 -10.71 -27.77
C PHE A 322 -7.02 -9.86 -27.84
N LEU A 323 -7.45 -9.33 -26.70
CA LEU A 323 -8.47 -8.30 -26.61
C LEU A 323 -7.80 -6.99 -26.22
N THR A 324 -8.12 -5.92 -26.94
CA THR A 324 -7.67 -4.57 -26.62
C THR A 324 -8.88 -3.68 -26.52
N LEU A 325 -8.97 -2.91 -25.44
CA LEU A 325 -9.96 -1.85 -25.27
C LEU A 325 -9.27 -0.52 -25.52
N MET A 326 -9.83 0.28 -26.42
CA MET A 326 -9.31 1.59 -26.83
C MET A 326 -10.43 2.62 -26.69
N ASP A 327 -10.06 3.85 -26.32
CA ASP A 327 -10.99 4.98 -26.35
C ASP A 327 -10.96 5.68 -27.73
N SER A 328 -11.60 6.84 -27.86
CA SER A 328 -11.61 7.60 -29.11
C SER A 328 -10.24 8.19 -29.50
N HIS A 329 -9.24 8.12 -28.62
CA HIS A 329 -7.89 8.63 -28.82
C HIS A 329 -6.85 7.54 -29.13
N GLY A 330 -7.21 6.25 -28.97
CA GLY A 330 -6.39 5.09 -29.34
C GLY A 330 -5.63 4.51 -28.17
#